data_AF-A0A6G3MFZ4-F1
#
_entry.id   AF-A0A6G3MFZ4-F1
#
_cell.length_a   1.000
_cell.length_b   1.000
_cell.length_c   1.000
_cell.angle_alpha   90.00
_cell.angle_beta   90.00
_cell.angle_gamma   90.00
#
_symmetry.space_group_name_H-M   'P 1'
#
loop_
_entity.id
_entity.type
_entity.pdbx_description
1 polymer ?
#
loop_
_entity_poly.entity_id
_entity_poly.type
_entity_poly.pdbx_seq_one_letter_code
_entity_poly.pdbx_strand_id
1 'polypeptide(L)'
;MNKFPHMLWNSSVIRTMLDFMHILKITSNQMQSGCISISIDVPHSNIRYTLPDTKEKRDYIISDYQSRCDSLINEAARCAPTVICSILLDYLVENRLSFIDINTHFGIELLMSSIISWDINSAQNIDYEEANANGPSSTTDTLTRIKKGQSKTYLVEQKLRNFDSRGFVSTCTYTATSRSHYLGKIDGILTSQKSEMEDNVKLYPEFEKKLIERLIEKNTMSESELADFVMLCTSYMCVTKRFIRKIIYQLCNLPVSNFTL
;
A
#
# COMPACT_ATOMS: atom_id res chain seq x y z
N MET A 1 -12.09 2.14 -16.74
CA MET A 1 -11.72 1.23 -15.64
C MET A 1 -12.81 0.21 -15.28
N ASN A 2 -14.09 0.45 -15.59
CA ASN A 2 -15.24 -0.40 -15.17
C ASN A 2 -15.26 -1.85 -15.67
N LYS A 3 -14.38 -2.24 -16.60
CA LYS A 3 -14.32 -3.61 -17.15
C LYS A 3 -13.40 -4.55 -16.34
N PHE A 4 -12.43 -3.99 -15.60
CA PHE A 4 -11.41 -4.76 -14.88
C PHE A 4 -11.08 -4.10 -13.53
N PRO A 5 -11.88 -4.34 -12.48
CA PRO A 5 -11.70 -3.68 -11.18
C PRO A 5 -10.37 -4.06 -10.51
N HIS A 6 -9.85 -5.26 -10.74
CA HIS A 6 -8.54 -5.69 -10.20
C HIS A 6 -7.35 -4.86 -10.71
N MET A 7 -7.53 -4.11 -11.81
CA MET A 7 -6.50 -3.21 -12.32
C MET A 7 -6.35 -1.96 -11.43
N LEU A 8 -7.36 -1.61 -10.63
CA LEU A 8 -7.34 -0.45 -9.72
C LEU A 8 -6.27 -0.60 -8.63
N TRP A 9 -6.15 -1.79 -8.03
CA TRP A 9 -5.19 -2.08 -6.95
C TRP A 9 -4.03 -2.96 -7.41
N ASN A 10 -3.74 -3.00 -8.71
CA ASN A 10 -2.58 -3.72 -9.22
C ASN A 10 -1.29 -2.98 -8.81
N SER A 11 -0.40 -3.67 -8.09
CA SER A 11 0.84 -3.07 -7.59
C SER A 11 1.71 -2.49 -8.71
N SER A 12 1.85 -3.18 -9.85
CA SER A 12 2.64 -2.69 -10.98
C SER A 12 2.06 -1.42 -11.57
N VAL A 13 0.73 -1.35 -11.74
CA VAL A 13 0.06 -0.16 -12.29
C VAL A 13 0.25 1.04 -11.36
N ILE A 14 0.00 0.87 -10.07
CA ILE A 14 0.17 1.93 -9.08
C ILE A 14 1.64 2.37 -9.02
N ARG A 15 2.59 1.45 -8.99
CA ARG A 15 4.03 1.77 -8.96
C ARG A 15 4.47 2.55 -10.20
N THR A 16 4.13 2.08 -11.39
CA THR A 16 4.42 2.82 -12.64
C THR A 16 3.83 4.23 -12.60
N MET A 17 2.60 4.36 -12.09
CA MET A 17 1.94 5.66 -11.99
C MET A 17 2.67 6.62 -11.04
N LEU A 18 3.11 6.12 -9.87
CA LEU A 18 3.83 6.89 -8.85
C LEU A 18 5.26 7.23 -9.28
N ASP A 19 5.98 6.28 -9.87
CA ASP A 19 7.34 6.50 -10.39
C ASP A 19 7.30 7.52 -11.53
N PHE A 20 6.30 7.43 -12.42
CA PHE A 20 6.14 8.40 -13.48
C PHE A 20 5.83 9.80 -12.92
N MET A 21 4.97 9.93 -11.90
CA MET A 21 4.74 11.20 -11.21
C MET A 21 6.05 11.77 -10.63
N HIS A 22 6.84 10.92 -9.99
CA HIS A 22 8.10 11.32 -9.39
C HIS A 22 9.08 11.90 -10.43
N ILE A 23 9.27 11.18 -11.54
CA ILE A 23 10.13 11.64 -12.63
C ILE A 23 9.57 12.90 -13.29
N LEU A 24 8.27 12.98 -13.54
CA LEU A 24 7.64 14.18 -14.11
C LEU A 24 7.94 15.44 -13.29
N LYS A 25 7.76 15.37 -11.96
CA LYS A 25 8.02 16.50 -11.07
C LYS A 25 9.51 16.83 -10.96
N ILE A 26 10.38 15.83 -10.84
CA ILE A 26 11.84 16.05 -10.81
C ILE A 26 12.31 16.72 -12.11
N THR A 27 11.95 16.16 -13.26
CA THR A 27 12.37 16.69 -14.56
C THR A 27 11.82 18.09 -14.80
N SER A 28 10.57 18.37 -14.41
CA SER A 28 10.01 19.72 -14.51
C SER A 28 10.76 20.73 -13.65
N ASN A 29 11.16 20.34 -12.43
CA ASN A 29 11.92 21.21 -11.51
C ASN A 29 13.37 21.44 -11.95
N GLN A 30 14.00 20.44 -12.59
CA GLN A 30 15.38 20.52 -13.08
C GLN A 30 15.50 21.21 -14.45
N MET A 31 14.39 21.35 -15.18
CA MET A 31 14.38 21.95 -16.51
C MET A 31 14.72 23.44 -16.45
N GLN A 32 15.88 23.80 -17.01
CA GLN A 32 16.35 25.19 -17.11
C GLN A 32 15.53 25.98 -18.13
N SER A 33 15.34 27.28 -17.86
CA SER A 33 14.67 28.22 -18.76
C SER A 33 15.38 28.29 -20.11
N GLY A 34 14.75 27.79 -21.18
CA GLY A 34 15.29 27.80 -22.55
C GLY A 34 15.35 26.43 -23.24
N CYS A 35 15.04 25.34 -22.54
CA CYS A 35 14.93 24.01 -23.15
C CYS A 35 13.60 23.86 -23.92
N ILE A 36 13.66 23.49 -25.20
CA ILE A 36 12.48 23.42 -26.11
C ILE A 36 11.60 22.20 -25.81
N SER A 37 12.19 21.09 -25.38
CA SER A 37 11.46 19.89 -24.98
C SER A 37 12.41 18.86 -24.37
N ILE A 38 12.01 18.17 -23.31
CA ILE A 38 12.75 17.04 -22.73
C ILE A 38 11.92 15.78 -22.92
N SER A 39 12.54 14.72 -23.45
CA SER A 39 11.92 13.39 -23.51
C SER A 39 12.26 12.60 -22.25
N ILE A 40 11.23 12.10 -21.59
CA ILE A 40 11.28 11.29 -20.38
C ILE A 40 10.90 9.86 -20.74
N ASP A 41 11.67 8.89 -20.24
CA ASP A 41 11.30 7.48 -20.30
C ASP A 41 10.30 7.16 -19.18
N VAL A 42 9.17 6.57 -19.53
CA VAL A 42 8.13 6.18 -18.57
C VAL A 42 8.59 4.92 -17.83
N PRO A 43 8.71 4.94 -16.48
CA PRO A 43 9.16 3.81 -15.69
C PRO A 43 8.42 2.51 -15.99
N HIS A 44 9.15 1.40 -16.01
CA HIS A 44 8.60 0.06 -16.24
C HIS A 44 7.87 -0.12 -17.58
N SER A 45 8.15 0.74 -18.56
CA SER A 45 7.56 0.68 -19.90
C SER A 45 8.54 1.14 -20.99
N ASN A 46 8.26 0.80 -22.24
CA ASN A 46 9.03 1.26 -23.40
C ASN A 46 8.49 2.57 -24.00
N ILE A 47 7.67 3.31 -23.23
CA ILE A 47 7.00 4.52 -23.69
C ILE A 47 7.85 5.73 -23.33
N ARG A 48 7.92 6.69 -24.26
CA ARG A 48 8.56 7.98 -24.02
C ARG A 48 7.52 9.09 -24.01
N TYR A 49 7.70 10.02 -23.09
CA TYR A 49 6.82 11.16 -22.90
C TYR A 49 7.61 12.46 -23.06
N THR A 50 7.16 13.37 -23.91
CA THR A 50 7.84 14.64 -24.17
C THR A 50 7.19 15.77 -23.37
N LEU A 51 7.97 16.44 -22.52
CA LEU A 51 7.50 17.57 -21.72
C LEU A 51 7.48 18.85 -22.56
N PRO A 52 6.45 19.69 -22.39
CA PRO A 52 6.39 20.98 -23.04
C PRO A 52 7.47 21.95 -22.52
N ASP A 53 7.84 22.88 -23.40
CA ASP A 53 8.80 23.98 -23.20
C ASP A 53 8.44 24.94 -22.05
N THR A 54 7.15 25.21 -21.91
CA THR A 54 6.58 26.23 -21.03
C THR A 54 6.27 25.64 -19.65
N LYS A 55 6.70 26.34 -18.60
CA LYS A 55 6.53 25.89 -17.22
C LYS A 55 5.05 25.76 -16.87
N GLU A 56 4.21 26.70 -17.32
CA GLU A 56 2.78 26.72 -17.06
C GLU A 56 2.08 25.49 -17.63
N LYS A 57 2.47 25.07 -18.86
CA LYS A 57 1.92 23.85 -19.47
C LYS A 57 2.39 22.59 -18.75
N ARG A 58 3.64 22.56 -18.29
CA ARG A 58 4.16 21.44 -17.48
C ARG A 58 3.40 21.31 -16.17
N ASP A 59 3.24 22.42 -15.44
CA ASP A 59 2.55 22.46 -14.15
C ASP A 59 1.08 22.05 -14.30
N TYR A 60 0.41 22.48 -15.38
CA TYR A 60 -0.95 22.04 -15.71
C TYR A 60 -1.03 20.53 -15.96
N ILE A 61 -0.14 19.96 -16.78
CA ILE A 61 -0.10 18.52 -17.07
C ILE A 61 0.18 17.71 -15.80
N ILE A 62 1.12 18.15 -14.98
CA ILE A 62 1.47 17.49 -13.72
C ILE A 62 0.27 17.52 -12.77
N SER A 63 -0.44 18.66 -12.69
CA SER A 63 -1.64 18.80 -11.87
C SER A 63 -2.80 17.92 -12.35
N ASP A 64 -3.08 17.86 -13.66
CA ASP A 64 -4.09 16.97 -14.24
C ASP A 64 -3.73 15.50 -13.99
N TYR A 65 -2.46 15.13 -14.20
CA TYR A 65 -1.98 13.78 -13.92
C TYR A 65 -2.11 13.44 -12.43
N GLN A 66 -1.80 14.38 -11.52
CA GLN A 66 -1.95 14.20 -10.08
C GLN A 66 -3.41 13.96 -9.69
N SER A 67 -4.34 14.76 -10.20
CA SER A 67 -5.77 14.60 -9.94
C SER A 67 -6.29 13.22 -10.38
N ARG A 68 -5.81 12.71 -11.53
CA ARG A 68 -6.17 11.36 -12.00
C ARG A 68 -5.58 10.26 -11.12
N CYS A 69 -4.34 10.43 -10.67
CA CYS A 69 -3.71 9.51 -9.73
C CYS A 69 -4.48 9.46 -8.40
N ASP A 70 -4.84 10.63 -7.86
CA ASP A 70 -5.63 10.75 -6.63
C ASP A 70 -6.97 10.02 -6.76
N SER A 71 -7.72 10.28 -7.83
CA SER A 71 -9.00 9.61 -8.07
C SER A 71 -8.86 8.08 -8.15
N LEU A 72 -7.81 7.60 -8.83
CA LEU A 72 -7.54 6.16 -8.98
C LEU A 72 -7.16 5.52 -7.64
N ILE A 73 -6.25 6.14 -6.89
CA ILE A 73 -5.79 5.64 -5.59
C ILE A 73 -6.93 5.64 -4.59
N ASN A 74 -7.76 6.70 -4.55
CA ASN A 74 -8.91 6.79 -3.66
C ASN A 74 -9.91 5.66 -3.93
N GLU A 75 -10.18 5.38 -5.19
CA GLU A 75 -11.07 4.28 -5.58
C GLU A 75 -10.46 2.91 -5.23
N ALA A 76 -9.15 2.75 -5.40
CA ALA A 76 -8.45 1.53 -5.04
C ALA A 76 -8.41 1.33 -3.51
N ALA A 77 -8.20 2.38 -2.73
CA ALA A 77 -8.22 2.37 -1.27
C ALA A 77 -9.62 2.05 -0.73
N ARG A 78 -10.67 2.59 -1.38
CA ARG A 78 -12.07 2.24 -1.10
C ARG A 78 -12.36 0.75 -1.33
N CYS A 79 -11.79 0.17 -2.40
CA CYS A 79 -12.06 -1.22 -2.77
C CYS A 79 -11.19 -2.24 -2.01
N ALA A 80 -9.94 -1.92 -1.73
CA ALA A 80 -8.94 -2.85 -1.19
C ALA A 80 -7.91 -2.12 -0.29
N PRO A 81 -8.33 -1.60 0.89
CA PRO A 81 -7.49 -0.76 1.74
C PRO A 81 -6.21 -1.46 2.20
N THR A 82 -6.30 -2.73 2.60
CA THR A 82 -5.16 -3.53 3.05
C THR A 82 -4.14 -3.81 1.95
N VAL A 83 -4.59 -3.96 0.70
CA VAL A 83 -3.71 -4.13 -0.46
C VAL A 83 -2.96 -2.84 -0.73
N ILE A 84 -3.65 -1.70 -0.66
CA ILE A 84 -3.04 -0.37 -0.84
C ILE A 84 -2.05 -0.06 0.30
N CYS A 85 -2.34 -0.44 1.55
CA CYS A 85 -1.34 -0.42 2.63
C CYS A 85 -0.08 -1.17 2.23
N SER A 86 -0.23 -2.42 1.77
CA SER A 86 0.92 -3.26 1.42
C SER A 86 1.73 -2.64 0.30
N ILE A 87 1.07 -2.12 -0.73
CA ILE A 87 1.73 -1.44 -1.86
C ILE A 87 2.51 -0.21 -1.36
N LEU A 88 1.91 0.61 -0.50
CA LEU A 88 2.59 1.75 0.13
C LEU A 88 3.83 1.31 0.91
N LEU A 89 3.70 0.28 1.74
CA LEU A 89 4.80 -0.22 2.57
C LEU A 89 5.94 -0.79 1.72
N ASP A 90 5.62 -1.57 0.69
CA ASP A 90 6.61 -2.12 -0.22
C ASP A 90 7.31 -1.01 -1.02
N TYR A 91 6.53 -0.01 -1.49
CA TYR A 91 7.05 1.14 -2.22
C TYR A 91 7.96 2.03 -1.35
N LEU A 92 7.59 2.25 -0.09
CA LEU A 92 8.44 2.94 0.90
C LEU A 92 9.75 2.19 1.11
N VAL A 93 9.71 0.86 1.29
CA VAL A 93 10.88 0.00 1.55
C VAL A 93 11.88 0.03 0.40
N GLU A 94 11.39 -0.03 -0.84
CA GLU A 94 12.22 -0.01 -2.04
C GLU A 94 12.88 1.36 -2.27
N ASN A 95 12.15 2.43 -1.99
CA ASN A 95 12.64 3.80 -2.13
C ASN A 95 13.33 4.35 -0.86
N ARG A 96 13.70 3.50 0.11
CA ARG A 96 14.37 3.98 1.35
C ARG A 96 15.68 4.73 1.10
N LEU A 97 16.38 4.42 0.01
CA LEU A 97 17.62 5.10 -0.36
C LEU A 97 17.37 6.38 -1.18
N SER A 98 16.15 6.62 -1.69
CA SER A 98 15.87 7.85 -2.43
C SER A 98 15.73 9.08 -1.52
N PHE A 99 15.66 8.88 -0.20
CA PHE A 99 15.66 9.95 0.82
C PHE A 99 17.07 10.47 1.16
N ILE A 100 18.13 10.01 0.47
CA ILE A 100 19.50 10.47 0.69
C ILE A 100 19.63 11.97 0.40
N ASP A 101 18.87 12.48 -0.56
CA ASP A 101 18.65 13.91 -0.71
C ASP A 101 17.36 14.29 0.02
N ILE A 102 17.34 15.45 0.69
CA ILE A 102 16.18 16.04 1.40
C ILE A 102 14.95 16.26 0.47
N ASN A 103 15.07 15.88 -0.80
CA ASN A 103 14.03 15.97 -1.79
C ASN A 103 12.88 15.00 -1.45
N THR A 104 11.67 15.56 -1.39
CA THR A 104 10.46 14.79 -1.19
C THR A 104 10.26 13.82 -2.36
N HIS A 105 10.08 12.53 -2.07
CA HIS A 105 9.72 11.56 -3.09
C HIS A 105 8.23 11.76 -3.46
N PHE A 106 7.99 12.57 -4.49
CA PHE A 106 6.63 12.98 -4.89
C PHE A 106 5.63 11.82 -5.10
N GLY A 107 6.08 10.64 -5.53
CA GLY A 107 5.20 9.46 -5.64
C GLY A 107 4.73 8.93 -4.27
N ILE A 108 5.57 8.98 -3.24
CA ILE A 108 5.23 8.53 -1.88
C ILE A 108 4.30 9.57 -1.24
N GLU A 109 4.63 10.85 -1.40
CA GLU A 109 3.81 11.97 -0.94
C GLU A 109 2.39 11.88 -1.50
N LEU A 110 2.27 11.69 -2.82
CA LEU A 110 1.00 11.51 -3.50
C LEU A 110 0.22 10.33 -2.93
N LEU A 111 0.82 9.14 -2.87
CA LEU A 111 0.16 7.94 -2.36
C LEU A 111 -0.36 8.15 -0.93
N MET A 112 0.45 8.74 -0.05
CA MET A 112 0.06 9.05 1.32
C MET A 112 -1.06 10.07 1.38
N SER A 113 -0.96 11.16 0.62
CA SER A 113 -1.97 12.22 0.62
C SER A 113 -3.30 11.75 0.07
N SER A 114 -3.32 10.94 -1.00
CA SER A 114 -4.56 10.40 -1.56
C SER A 114 -5.27 9.53 -0.51
N ILE A 115 -4.55 8.61 0.14
CA ILE A 115 -5.14 7.69 1.11
C ILE A 115 -5.71 8.42 2.33
N ILE A 116 -4.98 9.41 2.86
CA ILE A 116 -5.45 10.23 4.00
C ILE A 116 -6.64 11.11 3.59
N SER A 117 -6.58 11.72 2.40
CA SER A 117 -7.63 12.62 1.92
C SER A 117 -8.95 11.89 1.66
N TRP A 118 -8.91 10.63 1.21
CA TRP A 118 -10.11 9.82 1.07
C TRP A 118 -10.83 9.65 2.41
N ASP A 119 -10.09 9.36 3.48
CA ASP A 119 -10.66 9.17 4.82
C ASP A 119 -11.40 10.41 5.32
N ILE A 120 -10.76 11.58 5.21
CA ILE A 120 -11.32 12.86 5.64
C ILE A 120 -12.62 13.17 4.89
N ASN A 121 -12.63 12.97 3.57
CA ASN A 121 -13.81 13.18 2.75
C ASN A 121 -14.90 12.15 3.05
N SER A 122 -14.55 10.91 3.40
CA SER A 122 -15.52 9.88 3.79
C SER A 122 -16.18 10.18 5.13
N ALA A 123 -15.43 10.72 6.10
CA ALA A 123 -15.95 11.11 7.41
C ALA A 123 -16.94 12.29 7.32
N GLN A 124 -16.66 13.31 6.51
CA GLN A 124 -17.55 14.46 6.35
C GLN A 124 -18.89 14.10 5.71
N ASN A 125 -18.91 13.15 4.77
CA ASN A 125 -20.16 12.74 4.11
C ASN A 125 -21.15 12.02 5.05
N ILE A 126 -20.68 11.47 6.18
CA ILE A 126 -21.54 10.80 7.18
C ILE A 126 -22.27 11.84 8.04
N ASP A 127 -21.61 12.95 8.38
CA ASP A 127 -22.19 14.01 9.22
C ASP A 127 -23.32 14.79 8.50
N TYR A 128 -23.26 14.90 7.17
CA TYR A 128 -24.31 15.56 6.37
C TYR A 128 -25.59 14.71 6.21
N GLU A 129 -25.51 13.37 6.33
CA GLU A 129 -26.69 12.50 6.25
C GLU A 129 -27.44 12.39 7.59
N GLU A 130 -26.75 12.47 8.75
CA GLU A 130 -27.40 12.47 10.07
C GLU A 130 -28.11 13.81 10.39
N ALA A 131 -27.61 14.93 9.86
CA ALA A 131 -28.23 16.25 10.05
C ALA A 131 -29.59 16.41 9.35
N ASN A 132 -29.88 15.59 8.33
CA ASN A 132 -31.12 15.68 7.54
C ASN A 132 -32.21 14.68 7.97
N ALA A 133 -31.94 13.85 8.99
CA ALA A 133 -32.89 12.86 9.50
C ALA A 133 -33.78 13.38 10.65
N ASN A 134 -33.51 14.57 11.20
CA ASN A 134 -34.22 15.13 12.35
C ASN A 134 -34.68 16.58 12.09
N GLY A 135 -35.80 16.75 11.37
CA GLY A 135 -36.48 18.04 11.19
C GLY A 135 -37.96 17.86 10.77
N PRO A 136 -38.90 18.71 11.23
CA PRO A 136 -40.30 18.33 11.48
C PRO A 136 -41.23 18.40 10.27
N SER A 137 -42.34 17.65 10.38
CA SER A 137 -43.39 17.44 9.39
C SER A 137 -44.29 18.65 9.14
N SER A 138 -44.60 18.96 7.88
CA SER A 138 -45.89 19.55 7.45
C SER A 138 -46.09 19.50 5.92
N THR A 139 -47.02 18.64 5.47
CA THR A 139 -48.09 18.79 4.42
C THR A 139 -47.80 19.61 3.15
N THR A 140 -48.07 19.20 1.89
CA THR A 140 -49.16 18.39 1.30
C THR A 140 -48.84 17.99 -0.17
N ASP A 141 -49.32 16.80 -0.57
CA ASP A 141 -49.79 16.32 -1.89
C ASP A 141 -48.90 16.48 -3.16
N THR A 142 -48.44 15.39 -3.78
CA THR A 142 -49.30 14.55 -4.66
C THR A 142 -48.71 13.14 -4.82
N LEU A 143 -49.59 12.15 -4.75
CA LEU A 143 -49.36 10.70 -4.84
C LEU A 143 -48.66 10.25 -6.14
N THR A 144 -47.71 9.32 -6.04
CA THR A 144 -47.92 7.92 -6.50
C THR A 144 -46.80 6.95 -6.06
N ARG A 145 -47.23 5.99 -5.24
CA ARG A 145 -46.92 4.55 -5.32
C ARG A 145 -45.56 4.03 -4.82
N ILE A 146 -45.61 3.69 -3.55
CA ILE A 146 -44.76 2.73 -2.81
C ILE A 146 -44.60 1.40 -3.57
N LYS A 147 -43.34 0.96 -3.78
CA LYS A 147 -42.96 -0.45 -3.59
C LYS A 147 -41.94 -0.53 -2.47
N LYS A 148 -42.45 -0.97 -1.31
CA LYS A 148 -41.74 -1.39 -0.12
C LYS A 148 -40.99 -2.69 -0.43
N GLY A 149 -39.69 -2.73 -0.13
CA GLY A 149 -38.90 -3.96 -0.09
C GLY A 149 -37.44 -3.65 -0.36
N GLN A 150 -36.55 -4.04 0.56
CA GLN A 150 -35.10 -3.79 0.65
C GLN A 150 -34.74 -2.53 1.46
N SER A 151 -33.88 -2.54 2.46
CA SER A 151 -33.32 -3.63 3.26
C SER A 151 -32.67 -2.95 4.47
N LYS A 152 -33.06 -3.30 5.70
CA LYS A 152 -32.34 -2.95 6.94
C LYS A 152 -30.89 -3.48 6.94
N THR A 153 -30.51 -4.25 5.93
CA THR A 153 -29.17 -4.80 5.67
C THR A 153 -28.14 -3.75 5.24
N TYR A 154 -28.55 -2.66 4.57
CA TYR A 154 -27.60 -1.66 4.04
C TYR A 154 -26.94 -0.80 5.13
N LEU A 155 -27.67 -0.50 6.21
CA LEU A 155 -27.16 0.30 7.33
C LEU A 155 -26.15 -0.47 8.21
N VAL A 156 -26.22 -1.81 8.23
CA VAL A 156 -25.28 -2.65 8.98
C VAL A 156 -23.97 -2.85 8.21
N GLU A 157 -24.03 -2.90 6.87
CA GLU A 157 -22.81 -2.97 6.03
C GLU A 157 -22.02 -1.65 5.97
N GLN A 158 -22.67 -0.50 6.20
CA GLN A 158 -22.00 0.81 6.25
C GLN A 158 -21.14 1.00 7.51
N LYS A 159 -21.57 0.47 8.67
CA LYS A 159 -20.80 0.60 9.92
C LYS A 159 -19.51 -0.23 10.00
N LEU A 160 -19.35 -1.23 9.12
CA LEU A 160 -18.12 -2.02 8.98
C LEU A 160 -17.14 -1.43 7.95
N ARG A 161 -17.49 -0.29 7.33
CA ARG A 161 -16.79 0.31 6.19
C ARG A 161 -16.37 1.76 6.40
N ASN A 162 -16.39 2.25 7.64
CA ASN A 162 -15.68 3.48 7.96
C ASN A 162 -14.21 3.11 8.06
N PHE A 163 -13.47 3.37 6.99
CA PHE A 163 -12.03 3.49 7.09
C PHE A 163 -11.73 4.54 8.16
N ASP A 164 -10.75 4.25 9.00
CA ASP A 164 -10.26 5.16 10.01
C ASP A 164 -8.84 5.52 9.61
N SER A 165 -8.59 6.75 9.14
CA SER A 165 -7.23 7.18 8.78
C SER A 165 -6.27 7.04 9.94
N ARG A 166 -6.74 7.21 11.19
CA ARG A 166 -5.88 7.06 12.37
C ARG A 166 -5.50 5.60 12.55
N GLY A 167 -6.47 4.70 12.47
CA GLY A 167 -6.26 3.25 12.45
C GLY A 167 -5.38 2.79 11.30
N PHE A 168 -5.57 3.34 10.09
CA PHE A 168 -4.75 3.06 8.92
C PHE A 168 -3.31 3.53 9.11
N VAL A 169 -3.10 4.79 9.48
CA VAL A 169 -1.76 5.36 9.70
C VAL A 169 -1.07 4.63 10.84
N SER A 170 -1.78 4.32 11.92
CA SER A 170 -1.25 3.52 13.03
C SER A 170 -0.83 2.11 12.57
N THR A 171 -1.70 1.41 11.83
CA THR A 171 -1.42 0.07 11.29
C THR A 171 -0.26 0.10 10.31
N CYS A 172 -0.22 1.06 9.39
CA CYS A 172 0.89 1.25 8.45
C CYS A 172 2.19 1.56 9.19
N THR A 173 2.18 2.47 10.16
CA THR A 173 3.38 2.85 10.92
C THR A 173 3.91 1.68 11.73
N TYR A 174 3.03 0.95 12.42
CA TYR A 174 3.37 -0.26 13.15
C TYR A 174 3.96 -1.33 12.22
N THR A 175 3.27 -1.63 11.11
CA THR A 175 3.71 -2.64 10.15
C THR A 175 5.03 -2.24 9.48
N ALA A 176 5.20 -0.97 9.10
CA ALA A 176 6.44 -0.44 8.53
C ALA A 176 7.62 -0.58 9.48
N THR A 177 7.40 -0.23 10.75
CA THR A 177 8.42 -0.29 11.82
C THR A 177 8.82 -1.73 12.08
N SER A 178 7.84 -2.62 12.29
CA SER A 178 8.09 -4.05 12.49
C SER A 178 8.82 -4.65 11.29
N ARG A 179 8.34 -4.43 10.06
CA ARG A 179 9.02 -4.92 8.84
C ARG A 179 10.45 -4.40 8.73
N SER A 180 10.69 -3.12 8.98
CA SER A 180 12.03 -2.54 8.93
C SER A 180 12.96 -3.12 9.99
N HIS A 181 12.45 -3.37 11.20
CA HIS A 181 13.19 -3.99 12.29
C HIS A 181 13.65 -5.41 11.94
N TYR A 182 12.72 -6.30 11.55
CA TYR A 182 13.07 -7.69 11.25
C TYR A 182 13.86 -7.83 9.96
N LEU A 183 13.61 -6.97 8.97
CA LEU A 183 14.38 -6.93 7.73
C LEU A 183 15.85 -6.56 8.01
N GLY A 184 16.09 -5.51 8.82
CA GLY A 184 17.44 -5.14 9.23
C GLY A 184 18.10 -6.19 10.13
N LYS A 185 17.33 -6.84 11.02
CA LYS A 185 17.81 -7.93 11.87
C LYS A 185 18.29 -9.12 11.03
N ILE A 186 17.50 -9.55 10.05
CA ILE A 186 17.90 -10.62 9.12
C ILE A 186 19.12 -10.19 8.32
N ASP A 187 19.11 -9.00 7.74
CA ASP A 187 20.23 -8.51 6.94
C ASP A 187 21.55 -8.50 7.73
N GLY A 188 21.51 -8.05 8.99
CA GLY A 188 22.65 -8.11 9.91
C GLY A 188 23.10 -9.54 10.22
N ILE A 189 22.16 -10.46 10.50
CA ILE A 189 22.48 -11.88 10.74
C ILE A 189 23.13 -12.50 9.49
N LEU A 190 22.54 -12.29 8.31
CA LEU A 190 23.02 -12.86 7.06
C LEU A 190 24.37 -12.29 6.63
N THR A 191 24.68 -11.05 6.98
CA THR A 191 26.01 -10.44 6.76
C THR A 191 27.12 -11.17 7.53
N SER A 192 26.80 -11.72 8.71
CA SER A 192 27.75 -12.47 9.54
C SER A 192 27.92 -13.94 9.14
N GLN A 193 27.07 -14.48 8.26
CA GLN A 193 27.07 -15.89 7.91
C GLN A 193 27.71 -16.17 6.55
N LYS A 194 28.24 -17.38 6.40
CA LYS A 194 28.75 -17.87 5.12
C LYS A 194 27.57 -18.07 4.16
N SER A 195 27.58 -17.33 3.06
CA SER A 195 26.64 -17.53 1.96
C SER A 195 27.21 -18.51 0.95
N GLU A 196 26.43 -19.50 0.56
CA GLU A 196 26.66 -20.27 -0.67
C GLU A 196 25.95 -19.55 -1.82
N MET A 197 26.46 -19.62 -3.05
CA MET A 197 25.80 -19.03 -4.22
C MET A 197 25.29 -20.16 -5.11
N GLU A 198 23.98 -20.27 -5.26
CA GLU A 198 23.33 -21.21 -6.17
C GLU A 198 22.41 -20.39 -7.09
N ASP A 199 22.60 -20.47 -8.40
CA ASP A 199 21.81 -19.73 -9.42
C ASP A 199 21.67 -18.21 -9.18
N ASN A 200 22.76 -17.53 -8.78
CA ASN A 200 22.80 -16.10 -8.39
C ASN A 200 21.97 -15.74 -7.14
N VAL A 201 21.54 -16.73 -6.36
CA VAL A 201 20.84 -16.54 -5.09
C VAL A 201 21.77 -16.88 -3.93
N LYS A 202 21.89 -15.97 -2.96
CA LYS A 202 22.62 -16.21 -1.71
C LYS A 202 21.85 -17.21 -0.85
N LEU A 203 22.46 -18.36 -0.61
CA LEU A 203 21.94 -19.46 0.19
C LEU A 203 22.58 -19.45 1.58
N TYR A 204 21.77 -19.73 2.60
CA TYR A 204 22.18 -19.76 4.00
C TYR A 204 21.75 -21.08 4.66
N PRO A 205 22.34 -22.22 4.26
CA PRO A 205 21.84 -23.54 4.64
C PRO A 205 21.88 -23.79 6.16
N GLU A 206 22.90 -23.28 6.86
CA GLU A 206 22.96 -23.36 8.33
C GLU A 206 21.83 -22.58 9.01
N PHE A 207 21.50 -21.40 8.47
CA PHE A 207 20.38 -20.61 8.98
C PHE A 207 19.04 -21.28 8.69
N GLU A 208 18.85 -21.80 7.48
CA GLU A 208 17.63 -22.54 7.11
C GLU A 208 17.42 -23.74 8.05
N LYS A 209 18.48 -24.50 8.34
CA LYS A 209 18.43 -25.63 9.28
C LYS A 209 18.02 -25.17 10.68
N LYS A 210 18.62 -24.11 11.20
CA LYS A 210 18.29 -23.54 12.52
C LYS A 210 16.84 -23.02 12.59
N LEU A 211 16.31 -22.45 11.50
CA LEU A 211 14.90 -22.05 11.41
C LEU A 211 13.97 -23.27 11.47
N ILE A 212 14.32 -24.35 10.76
CA ILE A 212 13.53 -25.59 10.76
C ILE A 212 13.58 -26.28 12.13
N GLU A 213 14.72 -26.27 12.81
CA GLU A 213 14.84 -26.80 14.18
C GLU A 213 13.93 -26.02 15.15
N ARG A 214 14.00 -24.68 15.12
CA ARG A 214 13.09 -23.82 15.91
C ARG A 214 11.62 -24.04 15.57
N LEU A 215 11.30 -24.36 14.32
CA LEU A 215 9.93 -24.63 13.90
C LEU A 215 9.37 -25.92 14.54
N ILE A 216 10.23 -26.90 14.84
CA ILE A 216 9.83 -28.15 15.51
C ILE A 216 9.49 -27.87 16.98
N GLU A 217 10.18 -26.93 17.60
CA GLU A 217 9.97 -26.48 18.99
C GLU A 217 8.83 -25.47 19.16
N LYS A 218 8.00 -25.23 18.13
CA LYS A 218 6.97 -24.18 18.15
C LYS A 218 5.95 -24.32 19.28
N ASN A 219 5.65 -25.54 19.74
CA ASN A 219 4.65 -25.79 20.78
C ASN A 219 5.11 -25.38 22.18
N THR A 220 6.42 -25.13 22.37
CA THR A 220 6.98 -24.68 23.64
C THR A 220 7.23 -23.17 23.69
N MET A 221 6.97 -22.46 22.59
CA MET A 221 7.19 -21.01 22.50
C MET A 221 6.03 -20.24 23.13
N SER A 222 6.36 -19.14 23.80
CA SER A 222 5.35 -18.14 24.19
C SER A 222 4.77 -17.43 22.95
N GLU A 223 3.61 -16.81 23.10
CA GLU A 223 2.93 -16.08 22.01
C GLU A 223 3.82 -14.97 21.41
N SER A 224 4.55 -14.24 22.27
CA SER A 224 5.50 -13.20 21.83
C SER A 224 6.67 -13.78 21.05
N GLU A 225 7.25 -14.89 21.50
CA GLU A 225 8.37 -15.54 20.81
C GLU A 225 7.94 -16.13 19.47
N LEU A 226 6.72 -16.63 19.40
CA LEU A 226 6.15 -17.12 18.15
C LEU A 226 5.90 -15.99 17.15
N ALA A 227 5.37 -14.85 17.60
CA ALA A 227 5.20 -13.67 16.75
C ALA A 227 6.54 -13.18 16.19
N ASP A 228 7.57 -13.11 17.04
CA ASP A 228 8.95 -12.81 16.65
C ASP A 228 9.47 -13.81 15.61
N PHE A 229 9.23 -15.10 15.82
CA PHE A 229 9.65 -16.16 14.91
C PHE A 229 8.95 -16.07 13.55
N VAL A 230 7.64 -15.83 13.52
CA VAL A 230 6.86 -15.64 12.29
C VAL A 230 7.39 -14.44 11.50
N MET A 231 7.64 -13.32 12.18
CA MET A 231 8.19 -12.12 11.55
C MET A 231 9.61 -12.34 11.03
N LEU A 232 10.42 -13.13 11.74
CA LEU A 232 11.76 -13.52 11.31
C LEU A 232 11.72 -14.40 10.04
N CYS A 233 10.84 -15.40 10.00
CA CYS A 233 10.69 -16.29 8.85
C CYS A 233 10.17 -15.56 7.61
N THR A 234 9.16 -14.70 7.77
CA THR A 234 8.63 -13.90 6.66
C THR A 234 9.67 -12.93 6.13
N SER A 235 10.41 -12.25 7.01
CA SER A 235 11.51 -11.36 6.62
C SER A 235 12.64 -12.10 5.89
N TYR A 236 13.00 -13.30 6.34
CA TYR A 236 14.00 -14.14 5.67
C TYR A 236 13.57 -14.50 4.23
N MET A 237 12.32 -14.90 4.03
CA MET A 237 11.79 -15.20 2.69
C MET A 237 11.78 -13.97 1.79
N CYS A 238 11.49 -12.79 2.35
CA CYS A 238 11.53 -11.53 1.59
C CYS A 238 12.95 -11.15 1.14
N VAL A 239 13.96 -11.33 1.99
CA VAL A 239 15.37 -11.00 1.66
C VAL A 239 15.95 -11.97 0.64
N THR A 240 15.76 -13.27 0.87
CA THR A 240 16.34 -14.32 0.02
C THR A 240 15.53 -14.61 -1.23
N LYS A 241 14.29 -14.09 -1.32
CA LYS A 241 13.30 -14.39 -2.37
C LYS A 241 13.08 -15.90 -2.56
N ARG A 242 13.35 -16.70 -1.52
CA ARG A 242 13.31 -18.15 -1.55
C ARG A 242 12.18 -18.67 -0.68
N PHE A 243 11.41 -19.59 -1.24
CA PHE A 243 10.26 -20.19 -0.60
C PHE A 243 10.61 -21.57 -0.02
N ILE A 244 10.84 -21.62 1.29
CA ILE A 244 11.05 -22.90 1.98
C ILE A 244 9.68 -23.51 2.25
N ARG A 245 9.29 -24.49 1.44
CA ARG A 245 7.96 -25.14 1.47
C ARG A 245 7.53 -25.57 2.88
N LYS A 246 8.46 -26.14 3.67
CA LYS A 246 8.20 -26.57 5.05
C LYS A 246 7.82 -25.40 5.97
N ILE A 247 8.52 -24.28 5.87
CA ILE A 247 8.26 -23.08 6.68
C ILE A 247 6.91 -22.48 6.28
N ILE A 248 6.66 -22.32 4.98
CA ILE A 248 5.41 -21.74 4.46
C ILE A 248 4.21 -22.56 4.91
N TYR A 249 4.26 -23.88 4.74
CA TYR A 249 3.18 -24.77 5.15
C TYR A 249 2.85 -24.61 6.63
N GLN A 250 3.87 -24.49 7.49
CA GLN A 250 3.65 -24.31 8.92
C GLN A 250 3.14 -22.89 9.24
N LEU A 251 3.69 -21.85 8.61
CA LEU A 251 3.23 -20.47 8.79
C LEU A 251 1.75 -20.31 8.43
N CYS A 252 1.29 -20.94 7.35
CA CYS A 252 -0.13 -20.92 6.96
C CYS A 252 -1.03 -21.67 7.94
N ASN A 253 -0.50 -22.70 8.63
CA ASN A 253 -1.24 -23.49 9.61
C ASN A 253 -1.15 -22.93 11.05
N LEU A 254 -0.25 -21.98 11.32
CA LEU A 254 -0.08 -21.39 12.65
C LEU A 254 -1.36 -20.75 13.21
N PRO A 255 -2.13 -19.95 12.44
CA PRO A 255 -3.38 -19.37 12.92
C PRO A 255 -4.40 -20.44 13.35
N VAL A 256 -4.39 -21.61 12.70
CA VAL A 256 -5.28 -22.72 13.03
C VAL A 256 -4.90 -23.37 14.35
N SER A 257 -3.59 -23.48 14.65
CA SER A 257 -3.11 -24.06 15.90
C SER A 257 -3.23 -23.11 17.11
N ASN A 258 -3.18 -21.80 16.88
CA ASN A 258 -3.18 -20.78 17.94
C ASN A 258 -4.38 -19.84 17.81
N PHE A 259 -5.57 -20.41 17.69
CA PHE A 259 -6.81 -19.64 17.65
C PHE A 259 -7.08 -19.05 19.03
N THR A 260 -6.87 -17.73 19.17
CA THR A 260 -7.36 -16.97 20.31
C THR A 260 -8.82 -16.58 20.05
N LEU A 261 -9.73 -17.02 20.93
CA LEU A 261 -11.18 -16.73 20.89
C LEU A 261 -11.49 -15.40 21.57
#